data_AF-A0A821KCQ8-F1
#
_entry.id   AF-A0A821KCQ8-F1
#
_cell.length_a   1.000
_cell.length_b   1.000
_cell.length_c   1.000
_cell.angle_alpha   90.00
_cell.angle_beta   90.00
_cell.angle_gamma   90.00
#
_symmetry.space_group_name_H-M   'P 1'
#
loop_
_entity.id
_entity.type
_entity.pdbx_description
1 polymer ?
#
loop_
_entity_poly.entity_id
_entity_poly.type
_entity_poly.pdbx_seq_one_letter_code
_entity_poly.pdbx_strand_id
1 'polypeptide(L)'
;GTIYHDEFQQRLKSVLKDIKCSNDSFILFIDEIHLIFGDKINQNTNDAADLLKAMLGRDELQCIGATTLDIYKEYIEKDPTFETYFQQIFVEEVSINDCISILHSLKDRYELKFGGMMT
;
A
#
# COMPACT_ATOMS: atom_id res chain seq x y z
N GLY A 1 16.78 -4.92 11.95
CA GLY A 1 15.72 -4.76 10.94
C GLY A 1 14.45 -5.53 11.25
N THR A 2 14.55 -6.73 11.83
CA THR A 2 13.43 -7.67 12.06
C THR A 2 12.35 -7.15 13.02
N ILE A 3 12.73 -6.43 14.08
CA ILE A 3 11.78 -5.94 15.11
C ILE A 3 10.68 -5.04 14.51
N TYR A 4 11.04 -4.14 13.59
CA TYR A 4 10.06 -3.25 12.95
C TYR A 4 9.11 -3.98 12.00
N HIS A 5 9.59 -5.04 11.35
CA HIS A 5 8.78 -5.85 10.45
C HIS A 5 7.77 -6.70 11.24
N ASP A 6 8.21 -7.31 12.35
CA ASP A 6 7.34 -8.09 13.22
C ASP A 6 6.24 -7.22 13.85
N GLU A 7 6.59 -6.00 14.29
CA GLU A 7 5.62 -5.03 14.82
C GLU A 7 4.60 -4.62 13.76
N PHE A 8 5.05 -4.37 12.53
CA PHE A 8 4.17 -4.05 11.41
C PHE A 8 3.17 -5.19 11.13
N GLN A 9 3.64 -6.45 11.10
CA GLN A 9 2.75 -7.59 10.88
C GLN A 9 1.72 -7.76 11.98
N GLN A 10 2.12 -7.60 13.25
CA GLN A 10 1.19 -7.66 14.37
C GLN A 10 0.12 -6.57 14.30
N ARG A 11 0.52 -5.34 13.96
CA ARG A 11 -0.40 -4.22 13.76
C ARG A 11 -1.38 -4.50 12.61
N LEU A 12 -0.88 -4.94 11.46
CA LEU A 12 -1.72 -5.29 10.31
C LEU A 12 -2.73 -6.37 10.67
N LYS A 13 -2.29 -7.44 11.34
CA LYS A 13 -3.17 -8.52 11.79
C LYS A 13 -4.27 -8.04 12.73
N SER A 14 -3.96 -7.12 13.65
CA SER A 14 -4.96 -6.53 14.54
C SER A 14 -6.01 -5.77 13.74
N VAL A 15 -5.58 -4.90 12.82
CA VAL A 15 -6.47 -4.11 11.95
C VAL A 15 -7.37 -5.02 11.11
N LEU A 16 -6.84 -6.08 10.51
CA LEU A 16 -7.63 -7.03 9.71
C LEU A 16 -8.69 -7.75 10.54
N LYS A 17 -8.37 -8.10 11.80
CA LYS A 17 -9.35 -8.69 12.72
C LYS A 17 -10.45 -7.70 13.09
N ASP A 18 -10.09 -6.45 13.36
CA ASP A 18 -11.06 -5.41 13.70
C ASP A 18 -12.02 -5.16 12.53
N ILE A 19 -11.50 -5.10 11.30
CA ILE A 19 -12.32 -5.03 10.08
C ILE A 19 -13.23 -6.25 9.97
N LYS A 20 -12.71 -7.45 10.18
CA LYS A 20 -13.51 -8.69 10.10
C LYS A 20 -14.65 -8.76 11.13
N CYS A 21 -14.45 -8.17 12.32
CA CYS A 21 -15.46 -8.11 13.37
C CYS A 21 -16.45 -6.96 13.20
N SER A 22 -16.15 -6.01 12.31
CA SER A 22 -17.02 -4.89 11.99
C SER A 22 -18.09 -5.29 10.98
N ASN A 23 -19.23 -4.60 11.00
CA ASN A 23 -20.26 -4.70 9.97
C ASN A 23 -20.18 -3.57 8.93
N ASP A 24 -19.13 -2.74 9.02
CA ASP A 24 -18.95 -1.59 8.14
C ASP A 24 -18.05 -1.94 6.95
N SER A 25 -18.14 -1.15 5.88
CA SER A 25 -17.26 -1.30 4.72
C SER A 25 -15.99 -0.45 4.87
N PHE A 26 -14.84 -1.10 4.77
CA PHE A 26 -13.52 -0.45 4.87
C PHE A 26 -12.73 -0.56 3.57
N ILE A 27 -11.97 0.50 3.27
CA ILE A 27 -10.93 0.50 2.24
C ILE A 27 -9.58 0.57 2.96
N LEU A 28 -8.78 -0.49 2.82
CA LEU A 28 -7.42 -0.54 3.34
C LEU A 28 -6.45 0.03 2.30
N PHE A 29 -5.60 0.97 2.68
CA PHE A 29 -4.51 1.47 1.85
C PHE A 29 -3.15 1.03 2.41
N ILE A 30 -2.27 0.52 1.54
CA ILE A 30 -0.92 0.05 1.90
C ILE A 30 0.07 0.63 0.89
N ASP A 31 0.89 1.58 1.33
CA ASP A 31 1.80 2.34 0.45
C ASP A 31 2.96 1.50 -0.12
N GLU A 32 3.42 0.52 0.64
CA GLU A 32 4.48 -0.40 0.24
C GLU A 32 3.98 -1.85 0.40
N ILE A 33 3.02 -2.24 -0.43
CA ILE A 33 2.31 -3.52 -0.27
C ILE A 33 3.25 -4.73 -0.33
N HIS A 34 4.37 -4.61 -1.03
CA HIS A 34 5.41 -5.62 -1.10
C HIS A 34 6.03 -5.92 0.28
N LEU A 35 6.02 -5.00 1.25
CA LEU A 35 6.55 -5.27 2.60
C LEU A 35 5.76 -6.35 3.35
N ILE A 36 4.50 -6.60 2.99
CA ILE A 36 3.70 -7.68 3.57
C ILE A 36 4.20 -9.05 3.09
N PHE A 37 4.87 -9.08 1.94
CA PHE A 37 5.28 -10.29 1.23
C PHE A 37 6.80 -10.44 1.10
N GLY A 38 7.54 -9.35 1.36
CA GLY A 38 8.98 -9.23 1.24
C GLY A 38 9.68 -9.64 2.52
N ASP A 39 9.86 -10.95 2.69
CA ASP A 39 11.20 -11.54 2.76
C ASP A 39 11.04 -13.08 2.70
N LYS A 40 11.52 -13.71 1.62
CA LYS A 40 11.53 -15.19 1.51
C LYS A 40 12.43 -15.86 2.56
N ILE A 41 13.14 -15.07 3.36
CA ILE A 41 14.15 -15.53 4.32
C ILE A 41 13.50 -15.99 5.65
N ASN A 42 12.34 -15.47 6.04
CA ASN A 42 11.68 -15.89 7.27
C ASN A 42 10.46 -16.76 6.96
N GLN A 43 10.73 -18.02 6.60
CA GLN A 43 9.74 -19.05 6.22
C GLN A 43 8.73 -19.46 7.32
N ASN A 44 8.70 -18.79 8.47
CA ASN A 44 7.76 -19.14 9.54
C ASN A 44 6.58 -18.15 9.55
N THR A 45 5.65 -18.44 8.64
CA THR A 45 4.22 -18.08 8.71
C THR A 45 3.89 -16.58 8.81
N ASN A 46 3.72 -15.91 7.67
CA ASN A 46 3.07 -14.59 7.60
C ASN A 46 1.55 -14.73 7.80
N ASP A 47 1.12 -14.95 9.04
CA ASP A 47 -0.30 -15.05 9.41
C ASP A 47 -1.10 -13.80 8.95
N ALA A 48 -0.48 -12.62 8.96
CA ALA A 48 -1.11 -11.39 8.46
C ALA A 48 -1.33 -11.39 6.92
N ALA A 49 -0.36 -11.88 6.15
CA ALA A 49 -0.45 -11.96 4.69
C ALA A 49 -1.48 -13.00 4.25
N ASP A 50 -1.52 -14.14 4.93
CA ASP A 50 -2.49 -15.19 4.67
C ASP A 50 -3.91 -14.73 5.02
N LEU A 51 -4.08 -14.01 6.14
CA LEU A 51 -5.37 -13.41 6.51
C LEU A 51 -5.82 -12.38 5.47
N LEU A 52 -4.91 -11.52 5.00
CA LEU A 52 -5.20 -10.55 3.94
C LEU A 52 -5.66 -11.26 2.65
N LYS A 53 -4.90 -12.24 2.15
CA LYS A 53 -5.26 -13.04 0.97
C LYS A 53 -6.63 -13.71 1.13
N ALA A 54 -6.92 -14.24 2.33
CA ALA A 54 -8.20 -14.87 2.62
C ALA A 54 -9.38 -13.89 2.60
N MET A 55 -9.22 -12.67 3.14
CA MET A 55 -10.26 -11.64 3.13
C MET A 55 -10.50 -11.08 1.72
N LEU A 56 -9.43 -10.86 0.95
CA LEU A 56 -9.51 -10.43 -0.45
C LEU A 56 -10.23 -11.47 -1.32
N GLY A 57 -9.90 -12.75 -1.17
CA GLY A 57 -10.54 -13.83 -1.94
C GLY A 57 -12.01 -14.09 -1.59
N ARG A 58 -12.54 -13.47 -0.54
CA ARG A 58 -13.95 -13.58 -0.11
C ARG A 58 -14.75 -12.30 -0.34
N ASP A 59 -14.14 -11.29 -0.95
CA ASP A 59 -14.71 -9.95 -1.09
C ASP A 59 -15.10 -9.31 0.26
N GLU A 60 -14.44 -9.71 1.36
CA GLU A 60 -14.67 -9.17 2.72
C GLU A 60 -13.91 -7.85 2.96
N LEU A 61 -12.98 -7.48 2.06
CA LEU A 61 -12.12 -6.31 2.19
C LEU A 61 -11.81 -5.69 0.83
N GLN A 62 -11.93 -4.36 0.74
CA GLN A 62 -11.35 -3.61 -0.37
C GLN A 62 -9.96 -3.12 0.02
N CYS A 63 -8.96 -3.37 -0.83
CA CYS A 63 -7.58 -2.98 -0.57
C CYS A 63 -6.98 -2.27 -1.78
N ILE A 64 -6.24 -1.19 -1.52
CA ILE A 64 -5.42 -0.47 -2.49
C ILE A 64 -3.97 -0.61 -2.03
N GLY A 65 -3.15 -1.27 -2.84
CA GLY A 65 -1.71 -1.35 -2.63
C GLY A 65 -0.97 -0.42 -3.57
N ALA A 66 0.03 0.30 -3.07
CA ALA A 66 1.03 0.97 -3.89
C ALA A 66 2.37 0.24 -3.77
N THR A 67 3.16 0.33 -4.84
CA THR A 67 4.53 -0.15 -4.92
C THR A 67 5.19 0.48 -6.15
N THR A 68 6.52 0.51 -6.16
CA THR A 68 7.26 0.87 -7.37
C THR A 68 7.29 -0.30 -8.36
N LEU A 69 7.46 0.02 -9.65
CA LEU A 69 7.47 -0.97 -10.73
C LEU A 69 8.58 -2.01 -10.56
N ASP A 70 9.78 -1.58 -10.14
CA ASP A 70 10.92 -2.49 -9.97
C ASP A 70 10.65 -3.53 -8.88
N ILE A 71 10.09 -3.09 -7.76
CA ILE A 71 9.75 -3.98 -6.63
C ILE A 71 8.57 -4.89 -6.99
N TYR A 72 7.58 -4.40 -7.76
CA TYR A 72 6.50 -5.23 -8.28
C TYR A 72 7.05 -6.42 -9.09
N LYS A 73 7.95 -6.16 -10.05
CA LYS A 73 8.58 -7.18 -10.88
C LYS A 73 9.44 -8.15 -10.06
N GLU A 74 10.11 -7.65 -9.04
CA GLU A 74 11.01 -8.47 -8.23
C GLU A 74 10.28 -9.47 -7.32
N TYR A 75 9.19 -9.04 -6.67
CA TYR A 75 8.54 -9.78 -5.58
C TYR A 75 7.11 -10.22 -5.87
N ILE A 76 6.33 -9.40 -6.58
CA ILE A 76 4.89 -9.64 -6.78
C ILE A 76 4.63 -10.45 -8.06
N GLU A 77 5.22 -10.05 -9.18
CA GLU A 77 5.07 -10.74 -10.47
C GLU A 77 5.55 -12.22 -10.42
N LYS A 78 6.44 -12.54 -9.47
CA LYS A 78 6.93 -13.90 -9.27
C LYS A 78 6.02 -14.78 -8.39
N ASP A 79 4.95 -14.25 -7.82
CA ASP A 79 3.92 -15.01 -7.08
C ASP A 79 2.57 -14.91 -7.84
N PRO A 80 2.27 -15.86 -8.75
CA PRO A 80 1.03 -15.86 -9.52
C PRO A 80 -0.23 -15.91 -8.67
N THR A 81 -0.14 -16.41 -7.42
CA THR A 81 -1.29 -16.49 -6.52
C THR A 81 -1.64 -15.11 -5.98
N PHE A 82 -0.65 -14.22 -5.83
CA PHE A 82 -0.91 -12.88 -5.34
C PHE A 82 -1.53 -11.99 -6.41
N GLU A 83 -1.02 -12.10 -7.64
CA GLU A 83 -1.49 -11.30 -8.78
C GLU A 83 -2.99 -11.49 -9.03
N THR A 84 -3.56 -12.65 -8.70
CA THR A 84 -5.01 -12.88 -8.88
C THR A 84 -5.89 -12.09 -7.91
N TYR A 85 -5.36 -11.57 -6.80
CA TYR A 85 -6.12 -10.76 -5.84
C TYR A 85 -6.12 -9.26 -6.19
N PHE A 86 -5.27 -8.82 -7.12
CA PHE A 86 -5.10 -7.40 -7.42
C PHE A 86 -5.28 -7.10 -8.89
N GLN A 87 -6.03 -6.05 -9.19
CA GLN A 87 -6.03 -5.46 -10.52
C GLN A 87 -4.86 -4.48 -10.61
N GLN A 88 -3.93 -4.72 -11.55
CA GLN A 88 -2.82 -3.82 -11.78
C GLN A 88 -3.30 -2.52 -12.44
N ILE A 89 -2.96 -1.39 -11.83
CA ILE A 89 -3.14 -0.05 -12.39
C ILE A 89 -1.76 0.58 -12.53
N PHE A 90 -1.32 0.81 -13.76
CA PHE A 90 -0.08 1.51 -14.01
C PHE A 90 -0.31 3.02 -13.90
N VAL A 91 0.50 3.68 -13.07
CA VAL A 91 0.47 5.14 -12.89
C VAL A 91 1.70 5.71 -13.58
N GLU A 92 1.47 6.44 -14.66
CA GLU A 92 2.53 7.11 -15.41
C GLU A 92 3.04 8.33 -14.65
N GLU A 93 4.29 8.70 -14.94
CA GLU A 93 4.84 9.97 -14.47
C GLU A 93 4.04 11.14 -15.04
N VAL A 94 3.82 12.15 -14.19
CA VAL A 94 3.06 13.35 -14.56
C VAL A 94 3.84 14.15 -15.61
N SER A 95 3.15 14.68 -16.62
CA SER A 95 3.78 15.55 -17.62
C SER A 95 4.34 16.83 -16.98
N ILE A 96 5.33 17.47 -17.61
CA ILE A 96 5.91 18.73 -17.08
C ILE A 96 4.82 19.80 -16.91
N ASN A 97 3.90 19.93 -17.86
CA ASN A 97 2.83 20.94 -17.80
C ASN A 97 1.82 20.67 -16.68
N ASP A 98 1.48 19.40 -16.46
CA ASP A 98 0.58 19.00 -15.37
C ASP A 98 1.30 19.14 -14.02
N CYS A 99 2.59 18.83 -13.95
CA CYS A 99 3.42 19.03 -12.78
C CYS A 99 3.47 20.51 -12.37
N ILE A 100 3.69 21.41 -13.34
CA ILE A 100 3.61 22.87 -13.10
C ILE A 100 2.23 23.26 -12.56
N SER A 101 1.15 22.70 -13.12
CA SER A 101 -0.22 22.98 -12.68
C SER A 101 -0.49 22.49 -11.25
N ILE A 102 0.00 21.29 -10.91
CA ILE A 102 -0.07 20.73 -9.55
C ILE A 102 0.71 21.63 -8.58
N LEU A 103 1.93 22.04 -8.93
CA LEU A 103 2.74 22.92 -8.08
C LEU A 103 2.06 24.27 -7.84
N HIS A 104 1.46 24.88 -8.88
CA HIS A 104 0.66 26.08 -8.71
C HIS A 104 -0.56 25.85 -7.80
N SER A 105 -1.22 24.70 -7.87
CA SER A 105 -2.33 24.35 -6.97
C SER A 105 -1.90 24.20 -5.51
N LEU A 106 -0.64 23.83 -5.28
CA LEU A 106 -0.06 23.65 -3.94
C LEU A 106 0.52 24.94 -3.36
N LYS A 107 0.82 25.94 -4.22
CA LYS A 107 1.46 27.21 -3.84
C LYS A 107 0.83 27.84 -2.60
N ASP A 108 -0.47 28.11 -2.62
CA ASP A 108 -1.17 28.81 -1.52
C ASP A 108 -1.02 28.06 -0.18
N ARG A 109 -1.06 26.72 -0.20
CA ARG A 109 -0.85 25.89 1.00
C ARG A 109 0.57 26.02 1.54
N TYR A 110 1.57 26.07 0.67
CA TYR A 110 2.96 26.20 1.08
C TYR A 110 3.30 27.62 1.56
N GLU A 111 2.81 28.66 0.88
CA GLU A 111 2.98 30.06 1.30
C GLU A 111 2.38 30.30 2.68
N LEU A 112 1.19 29.76 2.95
CA LEU A 112 0.55 29.84 4.27
C LEU A 112 1.39 29.13 5.35
N LYS A 113 1.96 27.97 5.04
CA LYS A 113 2.72 27.16 6.00
C LYS A 113 4.06 27.77 6.36
N PHE A 114 4.74 28.42 5.41
CA PHE A 114 6.12 28.87 5.57
C PHE A 114 6.29 30.40 5.57
N GLY A 115 5.22 31.16 5.33
CA GLY A 115 5.19 32.62 5.44
C GLY A 115 5.99 33.38 4.39
N GLY A 116 6.49 32.70 3.35
CA GLY A 116 7.23 33.28 2.24
C GLY A 116 6.43 33.21 0.93
N MET A 117 6.58 34.22 0.07
CA MET A 117 5.97 34.24 -1.25
C MET A 117 6.78 33.37 -2.20
N MET A 118 6.13 32.38 -2.81
CA MET A 118 6.70 31.51 -3.84
C MET A 118 6.41 32.14 -5.21
N THR A 119 7.37 32.88 -5.76
CA THR A 119 7.29 33.43 -7.13
C THR A 119 7.52 32.36 -8.18
#